data_AF-A0A7W1JVN3-F1
#
_entry.id   AF-A0A7W1JVN3-F1
#
_cell.length_a   1.000
_cell.length_b   1.000
_cell.length_c   1.000
_cell.angle_alpha   90.00
_cell.angle_beta   90.00
_cell.angle_gamma   90.00
#
_symmetry.space_group_name_H-M   'P 1'
#
loop_
_entity.id
_entity.type
_entity.pdbx_description
1 polymer ?
#
loop_
_entity_poly.entity_id
_entity_poly.type
_entity_poly.pdbx_seq_one_letter_code
_entity_poly.pdbx_strand_id
1 'polypeptide(L)'
;MIAMMACDPNVALLNFSHAVDETNLPAWQSGLVLPNGTRRASFPAVRDAIMVNHECKGKLVEWRHTDRVVGARVSFKTLPRSFLVRADEGFSYEVKITRMSSTRKLTGAAGQGEAARDLLFKLPRLNHGAYRVTVALHAETNVGRVTTFSRTFRR
;
A
#
# COMPACT_ATOMS: atom_id res chain seq x y z
N MET A 1 11.91 12.71 7.33
CA MET A 1 12.51 11.86 6.28
C MET A 1 14.03 11.97 6.28
N ILE A 2 14.64 13.15 6.10
CA ILE A 2 16.11 13.33 6.06
C ILE A 2 16.82 12.72 7.29
N ALA A 3 16.36 13.07 8.50
CA ALA A 3 16.88 12.48 9.75
C ALA A 3 16.71 10.95 9.84
N MET A 4 15.65 10.40 9.26
CA MET A 4 15.42 8.95 9.24
C MET A 4 16.43 8.27 8.31
N MET A 5 16.62 8.82 7.10
CA MET A 5 17.57 8.29 6.12
C MET A 5 19.02 8.39 6.61
N ALA A 6 19.37 9.45 7.33
CA ALA A 6 20.69 9.61 7.94
C ALA A 6 21.00 8.50 8.97
N CYS A 7 19.97 7.93 9.60
CA CYS A 7 20.10 6.88 10.61
C CYS A 7 19.78 5.47 10.10
N ASP A 8 19.63 5.29 8.80
CA ASP A 8 19.40 3.98 8.20
C ASP A 8 20.68 3.41 7.61
N PRO A 9 21.22 2.31 8.18
CA PRO A 9 22.46 1.72 7.68
C PRO A 9 22.34 1.14 6.27
N ASN A 10 21.12 0.91 5.76
CA ASN A 10 20.89 0.43 4.40
C ASN A 10 20.83 1.56 3.35
N VAL A 11 20.87 2.83 3.78
CA VAL A 11 20.80 3.98 2.88
C VAL A 11 22.20 4.57 2.69
N ALA A 12 22.76 4.37 1.50
CA ALA A 12 24.07 4.93 1.15
C ALA A 12 23.98 6.40 0.68
N LEU A 13 22.87 6.80 0.07
CA LEU A 13 22.69 8.14 -0.50
C LEU A 13 21.21 8.52 -0.57
N LEU A 14 20.91 9.80 -0.29
CA LEU A 14 19.62 10.42 -0.52
C LEU A 14 19.76 11.52 -1.57
N ASN A 15 19.10 11.38 -2.71
CA ASN A 15 19.11 12.36 -3.78
C ASN A 15 17.87 13.26 -3.73
N PHE A 16 18.05 14.56 -3.94
CA PHE A 16 16.95 15.53 -4.07
C PHE A 16 16.80 15.93 -5.54
N SER A 17 15.75 15.42 -6.19
CA SER A 17 15.42 15.75 -7.56
C SER A 17 14.26 16.76 -7.60
N HIS A 18 14.44 18.01 -8.00
CA HIS A 18 15.63 18.65 -8.56
C HIS A 18 16.24 19.68 -7.58
N ALA A 19 17.49 20.08 -7.82
CA ALA A 19 18.05 21.26 -7.14
C ALA A 19 17.45 22.56 -7.71
N VAL A 20 17.36 22.64 -9.05
CA VAL A 20 16.75 23.73 -9.82
C VAL A 20 15.64 23.15 -10.71
N ASP A 21 14.52 23.86 -10.84
CA ASP A 21 13.45 23.49 -11.77
C ASP A 21 13.96 23.38 -13.22
N GLU A 22 13.43 22.40 -13.95
CA GLU A 22 13.74 22.18 -15.36
C GLU A 22 13.09 23.27 -16.22
N THR A 23 13.84 23.85 -17.17
CA THR A 23 13.32 24.90 -18.06
C THR A 23 12.53 24.33 -19.23
N ASN A 24 12.88 23.12 -19.67
CA ASN A 24 12.29 22.49 -20.86
C ASN A 24 10.98 21.75 -20.59
N LEU A 25 10.59 21.58 -19.31
CA LEU A 25 9.35 20.91 -18.89
C LEU A 25 8.49 21.85 -18.05
N PRO A 26 7.58 22.63 -18.68
CA PRO A 26 6.87 23.74 -18.04
C PRO A 26 6.01 23.37 -16.81
N ALA A 27 5.81 22.08 -16.53
CA ALA A 27 5.03 21.58 -15.41
C ALA A 27 5.84 20.81 -14.34
N TRP A 28 7.15 20.58 -14.53
CA TRP A 28 7.96 19.86 -13.55
C TRP A 28 8.66 20.82 -12.59
N GLN A 29 7.96 21.18 -11.51
CA GLN A 29 8.38 22.18 -10.54
C GLN A 29 8.77 21.59 -9.17
N SER A 30 9.61 20.54 -9.17
CA SER A 30 10.06 19.87 -7.93
C SER A 30 11.41 20.39 -7.39
N GLY A 31 11.97 21.41 -8.03
CA GLY A 31 13.22 22.08 -7.67
C GLY A 31 13.14 22.85 -6.35
N LEU A 32 14.25 22.93 -5.61
CA LEU A 32 14.36 23.85 -4.46
C LEU A 32 14.59 25.31 -4.90
N VAL A 33 15.01 25.51 -6.14
CA VAL A 33 15.33 26.80 -6.75
C VAL A 33 14.58 26.90 -8.09
N LEU A 34 13.97 28.06 -8.34
CA LEU A 34 13.34 28.39 -9.62
C LEU A 34 14.41 28.57 -10.72
N PRO A 35 14.05 28.52 -12.01
CA PRO A 35 15.02 28.67 -13.09
C PRO A 35 15.75 30.02 -13.11
N ASN A 36 15.13 31.06 -12.53
CA ASN A 36 15.74 32.38 -12.36
C ASN A 36 16.65 32.49 -11.12
N GLY A 37 16.93 31.39 -10.41
CA GLY A 37 17.76 31.36 -9.22
C GLY A 37 17.03 31.70 -7.90
N THR A 38 15.73 32.02 -7.96
CA THR A 38 14.96 32.33 -6.75
C THR A 38 14.73 31.07 -5.92
N ARG A 39 15.12 31.10 -4.64
CA ARG A 39 14.96 29.97 -3.72
C ARG A 39 13.50 29.84 -3.27
N ARG A 40 12.96 28.62 -3.27
CA ARG A 40 11.64 28.33 -2.67
C ARG A 40 11.72 28.35 -1.15
N ALA A 41 10.56 28.49 -0.50
CA ALA A 41 10.46 28.46 0.96
C ALA A 41 11.00 27.15 1.57
N SER A 42 10.98 26.04 0.82
CA SER A 42 11.55 24.76 1.23
C SER A 42 13.08 24.73 1.25
N PHE A 43 13.77 25.62 0.52
CA PHE A 43 15.23 25.63 0.40
C PHE A 43 15.95 25.69 1.76
N PRO A 44 15.70 26.70 2.63
CA PRO A 44 16.39 26.76 3.92
C PRO A 44 16.07 25.55 4.80
N ALA A 45 14.81 25.06 4.80
CA ALA A 45 14.42 23.90 5.58
C ALA A 45 15.17 22.62 5.17
N VAL A 46 15.34 22.38 3.86
CA VAL A 46 16.09 21.23 3.35
C VAL A 46 17.58 21.37 3.66
N ARG A 47 18.16 22.55 3.40
CA ARG A 47 19.57 22.84 3.71
C ARG A 47 19.87 22.59 5.20
N ASP A 48 19.06 23.15 6.08
CA ASP A 48 19.28 23.07 7.52
C ASP A 48 19.09 21.62 8.01
N ALA A 49 18.11 20.90 7.46
CA ALA A 49 17.93 19.48 7.76
C ALA A 49 19.12 18.62 7.31
N ILE A 50 19.72 18.89 6.13
CA ILE A 50 20.95 18.21 5.68
C ILE A 50 22.09 18.53 6.64
N MET A 51 22.29 19.80 6.99
CA MET A 51 23.38 20.21 7.90
C MET A 51 23.24 19.61 9.29
N VAL A 52 22.01 19.50 9.81
CA VAL A 52 21.75 18.90 11.12
C VAL A 52 21.94 17.38 11.09
N ASN A 53 21.63 16.73 9.97
CA ASN A 53 21.59 15.26 9.84
C ASN A 53 22.62 14.73 8.81
N HIS A 54 23.77 15.40 8.67
CA HIS A 54 24.87 14.89 7.82
C HIS A 54 25.45 13.56 8.35
N GLU A 55 25.19 13.27 9.63
CA GLU A 55 25.49 12.02 10.32
C GLU A 55 24.25 11.60 11.12
N CYS A 56 24.13 10.30 11.41
CA CYS A 56 23.11 9.82 12.33
C CYS A 56 23.37 10.32 13.75
N LYS A 57 22.48 11.15 14.27
CA LYS A 57 22.50 11.63 15.67
C LYS A 57 21.45 10.97 16.56
N GLY A 58 20.65 10.08 15.99
CA GLY A 58 19.52 9.43 16.65
C GLY A 58 19.71 7.93 16.84
N LYS A 59 18.61 7.26 17.16
CA LYS A 59 18.56 5.80 17.14
C LYS A 59 18.67 5.33 15.69
N LEU A 60 19.47 4.29 15.44
CA LEU A 60 19.47 3.60 14.15
C LEU A 60 18.05 3.16 13.81
N VAL A 61 17.58 3.55 12.64
CA VAL A 61 16.27 3.18 12.10
C VAL A 61 16.53 2.38 10.85
N GLU A 62 16.21 1.10 10.88
CA GLU A 62 16.24 0.28 9.68
C GLU A 62 14.90 0.45 8.97
N TRP A 63 14.91 1.08 7.79
CA TRP A 63 13.74 1.06 6.93
C TRP A 63 13.47 -0.38 6.50
N ARG A 64 12.22 -0.80 6.68
CA ARG A 64 11.74 -2.09 6.19
C ARG A 64 10.59 -1.83 5.24
N HIS A 65 10.68 -2.37 4.04
CA HIS A 65 9.53 -2.38 3.14
C HIS A 65 8.36 -3.15 3.79
N THR A 66 7.14 -2.76 3.47
CA THR A 66 5.96 -3.54 3.86
C THR A 66 5.94 -4.85 3.05
N ASP A 67 5.64 -5.96 3.72
CA ASP A 67 5.42 -7.28 3.12
C ASP A 67 3.93 -7.55 2.86
N ARG A 68 3.07 -6.59 3.22
CA ARG A 68 1.61 -6.67 3.14
C ARG A 68 1.05 -5.60 2.21
N VAL A 69 -0.17 -5.83 1.77
CA VAL A 69 -0.97 -4.83 1.06
C VAL A 69 -1.37 -3.71 2.05
N VAL A 70 -1.03 -2.47 1.73
CA VAL A 70 -1.21 -1.29 2.59
C VAL A 70 -2.70 -0.98 2.74
N GLY A 71 -3.15 -0.77 3.97
CA GLY A 71 -4.55 -0.44 4.26
C GLY A 71 -5.55 -1.56 3.97
N ALA A 72 -5.08 -2.76 3.65
CA ALA A 72 -5.92 -3.90 3.31
C ALA A 72 -6.89 -4.23 4.45
N ARG A 73 -8.18 -4.28 4.12
CA ARG A 73 -9.25 -4.59 5.06
C ARG A 73 -10.44 -5.25 4.38
N VAL A 74 -11.08 -6.17 5.10
CA VAL A 74 -12.31 -6.84 4.65
C VAL A 74 -13.40 -6.70 5.71
N SER A 75 -14.56 -6.19 5.33
CA SER A 75 -15.74 -6.10 6.18
C SER A 75 -16.69 -7.25 5.88
N PHE A 76 -16.76 -8.22 6.79
CA PHE A 76 -17.64 -9.38 6.70
C PHE A 76 -19.02 -9.16 7.35
N LYS A 77 -19.40 -7.92 7.65
CA LYS A 77 -20.64 -7.58 8.39
C LYS A 77 -21.92 -8.05 7.69
N THR A 78 -21.91 -8.17 6.37
CA THR A 78 -23.09 -8.49 5.55
C THR A 78 -23.12 -9.96 5.08
N LEU A 79 -22.28 -10.83 5.66
CA LEU A 79 -22.39 -12.27 5.44
C LEU A 79 -23.76 -12.80 5.94
N PRO A 80 -24.35 -13.82 5.29
CA PRO A 80 -23.81 -14.62 4.18
C PRO A 80 -24.12 -14.06 2.77
N ARG A 81 -24.59 -12.80 2.66
CA ARG A 81 -25.05 -12.22 1.39
C ARG A 81 -23.92 -11.56 0.60
N SER A 82 -23.04 -10.85 1.29
CA SER A 82 -21.94 -10.13 0.66
C SER A 82 -20.84 -9.80 1.66
N PHE A 83 -19.74 -9.23 1.18
CA PHE A 83 -18.72 -8.56 1.99
C PHE A 83 -18.04 -7.45 1.17
N LEU A 84 -17.35 -6.54 1.85
CA LEU A 84 -16.60 -5.44 1.23
C LEU A 84 -15.10 -5.65 1.40
N VAL A 85 -14.32 -5.34 0.39
CA VAL A 85 -12.85 -5.38 0.38
C VAL A 85 -12.32 -3.99 0.01
N ARG A 86 -11.26 -3.53 0.66
CA ARG A 86 -10.57 -2.28 0.32
C ARG A 86 -9.09 -2.39 0.66
N ALA A 87 -8.26 -1.65 -0.04
CA ALA A 87 -6.89 -1.31 0.35
C ALA A 87 -6.63 0.18 0.09
N ASP A 88 -5.54 0.73 0.62
CA ASP A 88 -5.15 2.13 0.38
C ASP A 88 -4.21 2.28 -0.83
N GLU A 89 -3.97 1.19 -1.55
CA GLU A 89 -3.20 1.10 -2.79
C GLU A 89 -3.91 0.20 -3.81
N GLY A 90 -3.45 0.19 -5.07
CA GLY A 90 -3.95 -0.73 -6.09
C GLY A 90 -3.61 -2.19 -5.75
N PHE A 91 -4.56 -3.10 -5.99
CA PHE A 91 -4.41 -4.50 -5.61
C PHE A 91 -5.06 -5.45 -6.63
N SER A 92 -4.55 -6.67 -6.72
CA SER A 92 -5.29 -7.80 -7.26
C SER A 92 -5.84 -8.67 -6.13
N TYR A 93 -6.91 -9.40 -6.38
CA TYR A 93 -7.56 -10.24 -5.38
C TYR A 93 -7.83 -11.65 -5.89
N GLU A 94 -7.81 -12.61 -4.97
CA GLU A 94 -8.40 -13.94 -5.16
C GLU A 94 -9.36 -14.24 -3.99
N VAL A 95 -10.60 -14.55 -4.32
CA VAL A 95 -11.63 -14.99 -3.37
C VAL A 95 -11.90 -16.47 -3.56
N LYS A 96 -11.89 -17.24 -2.48
CA LYS A 96 -12.25 -18.66 -2.44
C LYS A 96 -13.35 -18.89 -1.43
N ILE A 97 -14.36 -19.66 -1.82
CA ILE A 97 -15.39 -20.15 -0.91
C ILE A 97 -15.32 -21.67 -0.86
N THR A 98 -15.14 -22.22 0.33
CA THR A 98 -15.10 -23.66 0.58
C THR A 98 -16.18 -24.04 1.58
N ARG A 99 -16.70 -25.27 1.45
CA ARG A 99 -17.56 -25.85 2.49
C ARG A 99 -16.66 -26.31 3.63
N MET A 100 -17.07 -26.15 4.89
CA MET A 100 -16.24 -26.64 6.00
C MET A 100 -16.08 -28.17 6.01
N SER A 101 -17.07 -28.89 5.49
CA SER A 101 -17.04 -30.36 5.39
C SER A 101 -16.28 -30.90 4.18
N SER A 102 -15.75 -30.04 3.30
CA SER A 102 -15.05 -30.46 2.08
C SER A 102 -14.02 -29.42 1.66
N THR A 103 -12.81 -29.85 1.36
CA THR A 103 -11.76 -28.99 0.80
C THR A 103 -12.06 -28.52 -0.63
N ARG A 104 -13.13 -29.00 -1.27
CA ARG A 104 -13.50 -28.62 -2.63
C ARG A 104 -13.91 -27.13 -2.68
N LYS A 105 -13.21 -26.36 -3.52
CA LYS A 105 -13.59 -24.98 -3.88
C LYS A 105 -14.97 -25.04 -4.52
N LEU A 106 -15.95 -24.38 -3.91
CA LEU A 106 -17.30 -24.29 -4.46
C LEU A 106 -17.36 -23.23 -5.55
N THR A 107 -16.70 -22.10 -5.30
CA THR A 107 -16.63 -20.97 -6.22
C THR A 107 -15.51 -20.03 -5.79
N GLY A 108 -15.17 -19.10 -6.66
CA GLY A 108 -14.22 -18.03 -6.37
C GLY A 108 -14.28 -16.94 -7.43
N ALA A 109 -13.61 -15.83 -7.15
CA ALA A 109 -13.46 -14.73 -8.07
C ALA A 109 -12.02 -14.23 -8.02
N ALA A 110 -11.51 -13.71 -9.13
CA ALA A 110 -10.23 -13.03 -9.19
C ALA A 110 -10.36 -11.76 -10.04
N GLY A 111 -9.56 -10.75 -9.74
CA GLY A 111 -9.62 -9.47 -10.46
C GLY A 111 -8.74 -8.41 -9.81
N GLN A 112 -9.02 -7.15 -10.14
CA GLN A 112 -8.29 -5.99 -9.66
C GLN A 112 -9.23 -5.03 -8.89
N GLY A 113 -8.66 -4.30 -7.94
CA GLY A 113 -9.31 -3.25 -7.18
C GLY A 113 -8.41 -2.02 -7.10
N GLU A 114 -9.06 -0.86 -7.10
CA GLU A 114 -8.36 0.43 -7.05
C GLU A 114 -8.07 0.88 -5.62
N ALA A 115 -7.04 1.71 -5.47
CA ALA A 115 -6.67 2.32 -4.20
C ALA A 115 -7.85 3.09 -3.59
N ALA A 116 -8.05 2.90 -2.29
CA ALA A 116 -9.04 3.62 -1.49
C ALA A 116 -10.49 3.50 -2.01
N ARG A 117 -10.83 2.43 -2.75
CA ARG A 117 -12.19 2.13 -3.19
C ARG A 117 -12.70 0.81 -2.62
N ASP A 118 -13.97 0.82 -2.21
CA ASP A 118 -14.63 -0.36 -1.67
C ASP A 118 -15.15 -1.25 -2.80
N LEU A 119 -14.73 -2.51 -2.80
CA LEU A 119 -15.18 -3.53 -3.74
C LEU A 119 -16.20 -4.46 -3.06
N LEU A 120 -17.42 -4.48 -3.59
CA LEU A 120 -18.51 -5.32 -3.09
C LEU A 120 -18.51 -6.70 -3.75
N PHE A 121 -18.34 -7.73 -2.95
CA PHE A 121 -18.49 -9.12 -3.36
C PHE A 121 -19.87 -9.64 -2.97
N LYS A 122 -20.71 -9.92 -3.96
CA LYS A 122 -21.98 -10.62 -3.74
C LYS A 122 -21.74 -12.12 -3.75
N LEU A 123 -22.24 -12.80 -2.73
CA LEU A 123 -22.13 -14.25 -2.61
C LEU A 123 -23.26 -14.94 -3.37
N PRO A 124 -23.00 -16.06 -4.05
CA PRO A 124 -24.06 -16.83 -4.68
C PRO A 124 -24.98 -17.45 -3.62
N ARG A 125 -26.14 -17.94 -4.06
CA ARG A 125 -27.03 -18.69 -3.18
C ARG A 125 -26.41 -20.07 -2.86
N LEU A 126 -25.82 -20.23 -1.68
CA LEU A 126 -25.28 -21.50 -1.16
C LEU A 126 -26.30 -22.36 -0.38
N ASN A 127 -26.32 -23.68 -0.53
CA ASN A 127 -27.23 -24.52 0.28
C ASN A 127 -26.95 -24.41 1.78
N HIS A 128 -27.86 -24.92 2.62
CA HIS A 128 -27.66 -24.88 4.07
C HIS A 128 -26.34 -25.56 4.49
N GLY A 129 -25.59 -24.91 5.38
CA GLY A 129 -24.33 -25.44 5.88
C GLY A 129 -23.31 -24.39 6.31
N ALA A 130 -22.14 -24.87 6.75
CA ALA A 130 -21.02 -24.03 7.17
C ALA A 130 -20.00 -23.86 6.04
N TYR A 131 -19.56 -22.62 5.84
CA TYR A 131 -18.65 -22.21 4.77
C TYR A 131 -17.51 -21.37 5.33
N ARG A 132 -16.41 -21.33 4.58
CA ARG A 132 -15.29 -20.41 4.79
C ARG A 132 -15.08 -19.59 3.52
N VAL A 133 -15.04 -18.27 3.67
CA VAL A 133 -14.54 -17.36 2.65
C VAL A 133 -13.09 -17.02 2.97
N THR A 134 -12.21 -17.11 1.97
CA THR A 134 -10.81 -16.68 2.02
C THR A 134 -10.61 -15.61 0.96
N VAL A 135 -10.01 -14.48 1.33
CA VAL A 135 -9.72 -13.36 0.44
C VAL A 135 -8.21 -13.10 0.52
N ALA A 136 -7.48 -13.34 -0.56
CA ALA A 136 -6.08 -12.97 -0.68
C ALA A 136 -5.98 -11.71 -1.54
N LEU A 137 -5.27 -10.69 -1.04
CA LEU A 137 -4.95 -9.48 -1.79
C LEU A 137 -3.45 -9.45 -2.07
N HIS A 138 -3.06 -9.10 -3.29
CA HIS A 138 -1.68 -8.88 -3.72
C HIS A 138 -1.51 -7.43 -4.14
N ALA A 139 -0.44 -6.76 -3.70
CA ALA A 139 -0.19 -5.38 -4.10
C ALA A 139 0.11 -5.33 -5.61
N GLU A 140 -0.48 -4.37 -6.33
CA GLU A 140 -0.36 -4.28 -7.78
C GLU A 140 1.09 -4.05 -8.24
N THR A 141 1.82 -3.20 -7.53
CA THR A 141 3.21 -2.85 -7.87
C THR A 141 4.24 -3.83 -7.32
N ASN A 142 3.84 -4.77 -6.46
CA ASN A 142 4.70 -5.82 -5.91
C ASN A 142 3.84 -7.00 -5.45
N VAL A 143 3.64 -7.96 -6.35
CA VAL A 143 2.78 -9.13 -6.13
C VAL A 143 3.24 -10.07 -5.01
N GLY A 144 4.51 -9.95 -4.58
CA GLY A 144 5.05 -10.68 -3.43
C GLY A 144 4.49 -10.19 -2.10
N ARG A 145 3.90 -8.99 -2.06
CA ARG A 145 3.22 -8.46 -0.87
C ARG A 145 1.79 -8.95 -0.83
N VAL A 146 1.47 -9.75 0.20
CA VAL A 146 0.18 -10.44 0.28
C VAL A 146 -0.48 -10.21 1.62
N THR A 147 -1.78 -9.92 1.61
CA THR A 147 -2.61 -9.90 2.82
C THR A 147 -3.79 -10.85 2.65
N THR A 148 -3.91 -11.84 3.53
CA THR A 148 -5.00 -12.83 3.48
C THR A 148 -5.98 -12.65 4.64
N PHE A 149 -7.26 -12.68 4.33
CA PHE A 149 -8.37 -12.65 5.28
C PHE A 149 -9.19 -13.93 5.17
N SER A 150 -9.74 -14.39 6.28
CA SER A 150 -10.63 -15.56 6.30
C SER A 150 -11.76 -15.37 7.31
N ARG A 151 -12.97 -15.78 6.93
CA ARG A 151 -14.13 -15.79 7.82
C ARG A 151 -15.01 -16.99 7.57
N THR A 152 -15.48 -17.63 8.64
CA THR A 152 -16.49 -18.68 8.58
C THR A 152 -17.88 -18.11 8.75
N PHE A 153 -18.87 -18.69 8.06
CA PHE A 153 -20.27 -18.31 8.18
C PHE A 153 -21.19 -19.51 7.94
N ARG A 154 -22.46 -19.39 8.32
CA ARG A 154 -23.51 -20.37 8.03
C ARG A 154 -24.54 -19.74 7.09
N ARG A 155 -25.13 -20.57 6.23
CA ARG A 155 -26.32 -20.26 5.44
C ARG A 155 -27.36 -21.32 5.69
#